data_AF-A0A6P0ETY1-F1
#
_entry.id   AF-A0A6P0ETY1-F1
#
_cell.length_a   1.000
_cell.length_b   1.000
_cell.length_c   1.000
_cell.angle_alpha   90.00
_cell.angle_beta   90.00
_cell.angle_gamma   90.00
#
_symmetry.space_group_name_H-M   'P 1'
#
loop_
_entity.id
_entity.type
_entity.pdbx_description
1 polymer ?
#
loop_
_entity_poly.entity_id
_entity_poly.type
_entity_poly.pdbx_seq_one_letter_code
_entity_poly.pdbx_strand_id
1 'polypeptide(L)'
;MPEPQPPTEFVGGWIHSSADFPYDFDDGTGEQIPVHLMDFAGVEHRVDPPRLTVRFYYGDPAIPSEARETPFAVFEFHDVQIWQWEDDHDLFDVPDDVRGQVESFDWYEPTNTCGLHAINTRLLFSARRLVVRVEPEVHWVAPDARAISGSSAGGGGQLL
;
A
#
# COMPACT_ATOMS: atom_id res chain seq x y z
N MET A 1 -4.10 9.93 -35.92
CA MET A 1 -5.12 10.28 -34.90
C MET A 1 -4.67 9.63 -33.61
N PRO A 2 -4.56 10.36 -32.48
CA PRO A 2 -4.30 9.70 -31.20
C PRO A 2 -5.50 8.81 -30.85
N GLU A 3 -5.24 7.58 -30.43
CA GLU A 3 -6.29 6.66 -29.95
C GLU A 3 -6.94 7.25 -28.69
N PRO A 4 -8.29 7.18 -28.57
CA PRO A 4 -8.95 7.53 -27.33
C PRO A 4 -8.55 6.52 -26.25
N GLN A 5 -7.89 7.00 -25.20
CA GLN A 5 -7.63 6.18 -24.02
C GLN A 5 -8.97 5.77 -23.39
N PRO A 6 -9.13 4.50 -22.97
CA PRO A 6 -10.33 4.08 -22.27
C PRO A 6 -10.48 4.90 -20.98
N PRO A 7 -11.72 5.19 -20.54
CA PRO A 7 -11.95 5.96 -19.33
C PRO A 7 -11.34 5.25 -18.13
N THR A 8 -10.52 5.98 -17.36
CA THR A 8 -10.13 5.62 -16.00
C THR A 8 -11.41 5.46 -15.18
N GLU A 9 -11.83 4.23 -14.91
CA GLU A 9 -12.95 3.98 -14.02
C GLU A 9 -12.45 4.11 -12.59
N PHE A 10 -12.75 5.27 -12.02
CA PHE A 10 -12.30 5.78 -10.74
C PHE A 10 -13.34 5.45 -9.66
N VAL A 11 -12.94 4.83 -8.56
CA VAL A 11 -13.77 4.64 -7.35
C VAL A 11 -12.87 4.97 -6.15
N GLY A 12 -12.83 6.25 -5.77
CA GLY A 12 -11.96 6.81 -4.73
C GLY A 12 -11.07 7.92 -5.28
N GLY A 13 -11.25 9.14 -4.76
CA GLY A 13 -10.59 10.35 -5.22
C GLY A 13 -9.45 10.89 -4.37
N TRP A 14 -8.39 11.38 -5.03
CA TRP A 14 -7.47 12.32 -4.40
C TRP A 14 -8.14 13.69 -4.36
N ILE A 15 -8.40 14.21 -3.17
CA ILE A 15 -8.87 15.58 -3.04
C ILE A 15 -7.61 16.45 -2.92
N HIS A 16 -7.40 17.36 -3.88
CA HIS A 16 -6.56 18.53 -3.67
C HIS A 16 -7.18 19.34 -2.52
N SER A 17 -6.89 19.02 -1.24
CA SER A 17 -7.33 19.85 -0.13
C SER A 17 -6.22 20.14 0.86
N SER A 18 -5.88 21.43 0.88
CA SER A 18 -5.02 22.16 1.80
C SER A 18 -3.53 21.87 1.67
N ALA A 19 -2.75 22.95 1.71
CA ALA A 19 -1.29 22.92 1.77
C ALA A 19 -0.74 22.31 3.08
N ASP A 20 -1.61 21.67 3.87
CA ASP A 20 -1.34 21.26 5.24
C ASP A 20 -1.28 19.73 5.40
N PHE A 21 -1.94 18.91 4.55
CA PHE A 21 -1.92 17.42 4.68
C PHE A 21 -2.05 16.67 3.34
N PRO A 22 -0.95 16.22 2.70
CA PRO A 22 -0.95 15.59 1.37
C PRO A 22 -1.35 14.08 1.31
N TYR A 23 -1.90 13.51 2.39
CA TYR A 23 -2.03 12.04 2.59
C TYR A 23 -3.46 11.54 2.85
N ASP A 24 -4.48 12.35 2.58
CA ASP A 24 -5.88 11.96 2.81
C ASP A 24 -6.51 11.38 1.53
N PHE A 25 -7.04 10.16 1.62
CA PHE A 25 -7.66 9.47 0.50
C PHE A 25 -9.16 9.28 0.72
N ASP A 26 -9.95 9.38 -0.34
CA ASP A 26 -11.38 9.09 -0.31
C ASP A 26 -11.63 7.59 -0.57
N ASP A 27 -12.48 6.98 0.25
CA ASP A 27 -12.85 5.55 0.16
C ASP A 27 -13.89 5.24 -0.94
N GLY A 28 -14.27 6.24 -1.74
CA GLY A 28 -15.33 6.17 -2.74
C GLY A 28 -16.72 6.53 -2.22
N THR A 29 -16.88 6.75 -0.91
CA THR A 29 -18.16 7.13 -0.26
C THR A 29 -18.20 8.60 0.17
N GLY A 30 -17.09 9.33 0.06
CA GLY A 30 -16.96 10.70 0.58
C GLY A 30 -16.20 10.79 1.90
N GLU A 31 -15.80 9.67 2.50
CA GLU A 31 -15.06 9.62 3.77
C GLU A 31 -13.56 9.73 3.54
N GLN A 32 -12.91 10.59 4.32
CA GLN A 32 -11.47 10.80 4.26
C GLN A 32 -10.73 9.82 5.17
N ILE A 33 -9.69 9.20 4.63
CA ILE A 33 -8.79 8.30 5.35
C ILE A 33 -7.47 9.04 5.60
N PRO A 34 -7.22 9.51 6.84
CA PRO A 34 -6.00 10.21 7.20
C PRO A 34 -4.86 9.23 7.44
N VAL A 35 -4.20 8.78 6.37
CA VAL A 35 -3.11 7.78 6.43
C VAL A 35 -1.96 8.23 7.35
N HIS A 36 -1.76 9.54 7.50
CA HIS A 36 -0.75 10.11 8.41
C HIS A 36 -1.01 9.86 9.91
N LEU A 37 -2.21 9.41 10.28
CA LEU A 37 -2.57 8.99 11.64
C LEU A 37 -2.54 7.46 11.82
N MET A 38 -2.11 6.73 10.79
CA MET A 38 -2.12 5.27 10.75
C MET A 38 -0.69 4.74 10.64
N ASP A 39 -0.50 3.52 11.13
CA ASP A 39 0.72 2.76 10.95
C ASP A 39 0.63 1.87 9.72
N PHE A 40 1.73 1.77 8.98
CA PHE A 40 1.92 0.77 7.93
C PHE A 40 1.94 -0.63 8.54
N ALA A 41 0.94 -1.44 8.14
CA ALA A 41 0.74 -2.80 8.62
C ALA A 41 1.36 -3.87 7.70
N GLY A 42 1.60 -3.53 6.43
CA GLY A 42 2.28 -4.41 5.50
C GLY A 42 1.79 -4.31 4.06
N VAL A 43 2.41 -5.15 3.23
CA VAL A 43 2.19 -5.17 1.78
C VAL A 43 2.03 -6.60 1.27
N GLU A 44 1.17 -6.79 0.29
CA GLU A 44 0.96 -8.03 -0.43
C GLU A 44 1.10 -7.76 -1.93
N HIS A 45 2.02 -8.46 -2.60
CA HIS A 45 2.27 -8.31 -4.02
C HIS A 45 1.94 -9.59 -4.78
N ARG A 46 1.12 -9.46 -5.84
CA ARG A 46 0.77 -10.54 -6.75
C ARG A 46 1.25 -10.19 -8.16
N VAL A 47 1.92 -11.13 -8.82
CA VAL A 47 2.53 -10.91 -10.14
C VAL A 47 1.54 -11.11 -11.30
N ASP A 48 0.55 -11.99 -11.15
CA ASP A 48 -0.43 -12.27 -12.22
C ASP A 48 -1.86 -12.48 -11.68
N PRO A 49 -2.80 -11.53 -11.93
CA PRO A 49 -2.55 -10.21 -12.51
C PRO A 49 -1.73 -9.31 -11.57
N PRO A 50 -0.92 -8.36 -12.08
CA PRO A 50 -0.13 -7.44 -11.26
C PRO A 50 -1.00 -6.63 -10.30
N ARG A 51 -0.82 -6.85 -9.00
CA ARG A 51 -1.57 -6.20 -7.93
C ARG A 51 -0.68 -5.97 -6.72
N LEU A 52 -0.84 -4.80 -6.10
CA LEU A 52 -0.21 -4.47 -4.82
C LEU A 52 -1.30 -4.07 -3.84
N THR A 53 -1.32 -4.70 -2.67
CA THR A 53 -2.23 -4.34 -1.59
C THR A 53 -1.41 -3.80 -0.44
N VAL A 54 -1.62 -2.54 -0.08
CA VAL A 54 -0.98 -1.86 1.04
C VAL A 54 -2.01 -1.71 2.14
N ARG A 55 -1.64 -2.04 3.38
CA ARG A 55 -2.54 -1.98 4.54
C ARG A 55 -1.99 -1.03 5.59
N PHE A 56 -2.86 -0.21 6.14
CA PHE A 56 -2.60 0.67 7.27
C PHE A 56 -3.56 0.34 8.41
N TYR A 57 -3.15 0.62 9.64
CA TYR A 57 -3.93 0.35 10.85
C TYR A 57 -3.86 1.55 11.81
N TYR A 58 -4.97 1.89 12.44
CA TYR A 58 -4.93 2.78 13.60
C TYR A 58 -4.41 2.04 14.84
N GLY A 59 -3.27 2.42 15.39
CA GLY A 59 -2.81 1.91 16.69
C GLY A 59 -3.80 2.24 17.83
N ASP A 60 -3.94 1.38 18.84
CA ASP A 60 -4.64 1.73 20.09
C ASP A 60 -3.72 2.64 20.93
N PRO A 61 -4.16 3.83 21.44
CA PRO A 61 -5.53 4.38 21.47
C PRO A 61 -5.85 5.39 20.39
N ALA A 62 -5.04 5.49 19.34
CA ALA A 62 -5.25 6.41 18.23
C ALA A 62 -6.50 6.11 17.40
N ILE A 63 -7.12 4.93 17.53
CA ILE A 63 -8.37 4.55 16.83
C ILE A 63 -9.52 5.52 17.17
N PRO A 64 -9.97 6.35 16.21
CA PRO A 64 -11.17 7.17 16.39
C PRO A 64 -12.40 6.30 16.64
N SER A 65 -13.38 6.81 17.39
CA SER A 65 -14.56 6.03 17.77
C SER A 65 -15.32 5.43 16.58
N GLU A 66 -15.35 6.17 15.49
CA GLU A 66 -15.95 5.87 14.19
C GLU A 66 -15.19 4.78 13.43
N ALA A 67 -13.87 4.68 13.60
CA ALA A 67 -13.03 3.69 12.92
C ALA A 67 -12.86 2.39 13.73
N ARG A 68 -13.45 2.28 14.93
CA ARG A 68 -13.28 1.09 15.79
C ARG A 68 -13.79 -0.20 15.16
N GLU A 69 -14.84 -0.12 14.36
CA GLU A 69 -15.39 -1.29 13.66
C GLU A 69 -14.59 -1.64 12.40
N THR A 70 -13.82 -0.70 11.86
CA THR A 70 -13.02 -0.84 10.64
C THR A 70 -11.66 -0.14 10.76
N PRO A 71 -10.75 -0.61 11.64
CA PRO A 71 -9.54 0.13 11.97
C PRO A 71 -8.44 0.02 10.90
N PHE A 72 -8.66 -0.79 9.86
CA PHE A 72 -7.72 -0.97 8.77
C PHE A 72 -8.14 -0.18 7.54
N ALA A 73 -7.20 0.50 6.90
CA ALA A 73 -7.36 1.05 5.57
C ALA A 73 -6.55 0.20 4.58
N VAL A 74 -7.21 -0.27 3.52
CA VAL A 74 -6.64 -1.16 2.52
C VAL A 74 -6.67 -0.49 1.16
N PHE A 75 -5.48 -0.33 0.60
CA PHE A 75 -5.23 0.29 -0.69
C PHE A 75 -4.85 -0.80 -1.68
N GLU A 76 -5.76 -1.12 -2.60
CA GLU A 76 -5.53 -2.10 -3.65
C GLU A 76 -5.20 -1.41 -4.98
N PHE A 77 -3.96 -1.60 -5.42
CA PHE A 77 -3.42 -1.08 -6.65
C PHE A 77 -3.43 -2.15 -7.74
N HIS A 78 -3.88 -1.80 -8.94
CA HIS A 78 -3.93 -2.70 -10.09
C HIS A 78 -2.99 -2.26 -11.22
N ASP A 79 -2.56 -3.24 -12.01
CA ASP A 79 -1.61 -3.07 -13.12
C ASP A 79 -0.30 -2.43 -12.62
N VAL A 80 0.20 -2.96 -11.50
CA VAL A 80 1.34 -2.40 -10.78
C VAL A 80 2.66 -2.74 -11.45
N GLN A 81 3.55 -1.75 -11.52
CA GLN A 81 4.97 -1.92 -11.81
C GLN A 81 5.77 -1.34 -10.65
N ILE A 82 6.48 -2.20 -9.93
CA ILE A 82 7.35 -1.80 -8.80
C ILE A 82 8.72 -1.37 -9.35
N TRP A 83 9.16 -0.18 -8.98
CA TRP A 83 10.47 0.38 -9.35
C TRP A 83 11.49 0.22 -8.23
N GLN A 84 11.05 0.36 -6.98
CA GLN A 84 11.88 0.23 -5.78
C GLN A 84 11.07 -0.40 -4.67
N TRP A 85 11.70 -1.33 -3.96
CA TRP A 85 11.20 -1.91 -2.71
C TRP A 85 12.39 -2.17 -1.80
N GLU A 86 12.42 -1.48 -0.68
CA GLU A 86 13.40 -1.68 0.40
C GLU A 86 12.65 -1.88 1.72
N ASP A 87 12.92 -2.99 2.40
CA ASP A 87 12.53 -3.17 3.80
C ASP A 87 13.74 -2.82 4.66
N ASP A 88 13.57 -1.95 5.66
CA ASP A 88 14.63 -1.69 6.62
C ASP A 88 14.71 -2.84 7.61
N HIS A 89 15.84 -3.56 7.55
CA HIS A 89 16.08 -4.72 8.39
C HIS A 89 16.83 -4.37 9.69
N ASP A 90 17.34 -3.14 9.84
CA ASP A 90 18.10 -2.70 11.02
C ASP A 90 17.26 -1.78 11.92
N LEU A 91 16.14 -2.31 12.39
CA LEU A 91 15.22 -1.61 13.29
C LEU A 91 15.58 -1.82 14.77
N PHE A 92 16.79 -2.31 15.09
CA PHE A 92 17.15 -2.74 16.44
C PHE A 92 16.97 -1.64 17.49
N ASP A 93 17.39 -0.41 17.16
CA ASP A 93 17.28 0.76 18.05
C ASP A 93 15.96 1.54 17.89
N VAL A 94 15.10 1.13 16.95
CA VAL A 94 13.80 1.79 16.69
C VAL A 94 12.73 1.21 17.62
N PRO A 95 12.07 2.02 18.45
CA PRO A 95 10.97 1.57 19.31
C PRO A 95 9.83 0.91 18.52
N ASP A 96 9.28 -0.18 19.05
CA ASP A 96 8.24 -0.98 18.35
C ASP A 96 7.01 -0.15 17.96
N ASP A 97 6.63 0.81 18.80
CA ASP A 97 5.48 1.69 18.64
C ASP A 97 5.62 2.72 17.52
N VAL A 98 6.82 2.91 16.95
CA VAL A 98 7.04 3.83 15.83
C VAL A 98 7.47 3.13 14.54
N ARG A 99 7.78 1.82 14.57
CA ARG A 99 8.29 1.09 13.39
C ARG A 99 7.33 1.12 12.19
N GLY A 100 6.03 1.22 12.44
CA GLY A 100 4.99 1.32 11.40
C GLY A 100 4.71 2.75 10.95
N GLN A 101 5.28 3.78 11.59
CA GLN A 101 4.90 5.16 11.33
C GLN A 101 5.14 5.54 9.87
N VAL A 102 4.11 6.10 9.24
CA VAL A 102 4.14 6.59 7.86
C VAL A 102 4.69 8.01 7.85
N GLU A 103 5.81 8.23 7.16
CA GLU A 103 6.36 9.55 6.93
C GLU A 103 5.71 10.23 5.71
N SER A 104 5.45 9.46 4.65
CA SER A 104 4.76 9.96 3.45
C SER A 104 4.07 8.85 2.66
N PHE A 105 2.93 9.19 2.04
CA PHE A 105 2.22 8.30 1.12
C PHE A 105 1.53 9.08 -0.02
N ASP A 106 2.23 9.24 -1.13
CA ASP A 106 1.84 10.16 -2.20
C ASP A 106 1.42 9.41 -3.48
N TRP A 107 0.37 9.89 -4.15
CA TRP A 107 0.00 9.51 -5.51
C TRP A 107 0.15 10.70 -6.45
N TYR A 108 1.03 10.59 -7.45
CA TYR A 108 1.21 11.60 -8.49
C TYR A 108 0.47 11.21 -9.76
N GLU A 109 -0.76 11.75 -9.93
CA GLU A 109 -1.65 11.42 -11.05
C GLU A 109 -1.02 11.57 -12.45
N PRO A 110 -0.22 12.61 -12.76
CA PRO A 110 0.31 12.78 -14.11
C PRO A 110 1.18 11.62 -14.61
N THR A 111 1.80 10.86 -13.70
CA THR A 111 2.59 9.65 -14.05
C THR A 111 2.03 8.37 -13.44
N ASN A 112 0.94 8.47 -12.68
CA ASN A 112 0.41 7.43 -11.80
C ASN A 112 1.48 6.76 -10.94
N THR A 113 2.41 7.55 -10.42
CA THR A 113 3.49 7.07 -9.55
C THR A 113 3.06 7.20 -8.09
N CYS A 114 3.33 6.16 -7.31
CA CYS A 114 3.10 6.14 -5.88
C CYS A 114 4.41 5.99 -5.12
N GLY A 115 4.57 6.78 -4.06
CA GLY A 115 5.65 6.65 -3.09
C GLY A 115 5.07 6.35 -1.72
N LEU A 116 5.55 5.28 -1.07
CA LEU A 116 5.30 5.01 0.34
C LEU A 116 6.63 5.07 1.07
N HIS A 117 6.69 5.89 2.12
CA HIS A 117 7.79 5.93 3.07
C HIS A 117 7.23 5.71 4.47
N ALA A 118 7.53 4.55 5.03
CA ALA A 118 7.38 4.24 6.44
C ALA A 118 8.77 3.97 7.03
N ILE A 119 8.90 4.04 8.35
CA ILE A 119 10.19 3.81 9.03
C ILE A 119 10.80 2.45 8.64
N ASN A 120 9.98 1.42 8.51
CA ASN A 120 10.41 0.07 8.16
C ASN A 120 10.42 -0.25 6.65
N THR A 121 9.89 0.61 5.78
CA THR A 121 9.61 0.24 4.38
C THR A 121 9.64 1.46 3.45
N ARG A 122 10.26 1.28 2.27
CA ARG A 122 10.19 2.22 1.14
C ARG A 122 9.68 1.52 -0.10
N LEU A 123 8.62 2.05 -0.70
CA LEU A 123 8.10 1.58 -1.98
C LEU A 123 8.01 2.74 -2.97
N LEU A 124 8.45 2.49 -4.20
CA LEU A 124 8.19 3.33 -5.35
C LEU A 124 7.62 2.45 -6.46
N PHE A 125 6.41 2.75 -6.91
CA PHE A 125 5.74 1.96 -7.94
C PHE A 125 4.86 2.85 -8.82
N SER A 126 4.38 2.32 -9.94
CA SER A 126 3.29 2.92 -10.71
C SER A 126 2.11 1.95 -10.76
N ALA A 127 0.89 2.48 -10.76
CA ALA A 127 -0.34 1.70 -10.85
C ALA A 127 -1.32 2.38 -11.80
N ARG A 128 -2.26 1.65 -12.40
CA ARG A 128 -3.28 2.27 -13.27
C ARG A 128 -4.58 2.59 -12.56
N ARG A 129 -4.81 1.92 -11.43
CA ARG A 129 -6.03 2.01 -10.66
C ARG A 129 -5.73 1.78 -9.19
N LEU A 130 -6.44 2.53 -8.36
CA LEU A 130 -6.49 2.37 -6.91
C LEU A 130 -7.94 2.08 -6.51
N VAL A 131 -8.11 1.18 -5.55
CA VAL A 131 -9.33 0.97 -4.80
C VAL A 131 -8.99 1.09 -3.33
N VAL A 132 -9.66 2.00 -2.63
CA VAL A 132 -9.49 2.20 -1.19
C VAL A 132 -10.71 1.62 -0.47
N ARG A 133 -10.49 0.97 0.67
CA ARG A 133 -11.57 0.41 1.49
C ARG A 133 -11.13 0.32 2.94
N VAL A 134 -12.08 0.47 3.86
CA VAL A 134 -11.87 0.21 5.29
C VAL A 134 -12.34 -1.19 5.65
N GLU A 135 -11.58 -1.89 6.48
CA GLU A 135 -11.84 -3.29 6.84
C GLU A 135 -11.84 -3.47 8.37
N PRO A 136 -12.68 -4.37 8.91
CA PRO A 136 -12.65 -4.73 10.32
C PRO A 136 -11.32 -5.38 10.70
N GLU A 137 -11.04 -5.47 12.01
CA GLU A 137 -9.95 -6.29 12.51
C GLU A 137 -10.24 -7.77 12.22
N VAL A 138 -9.76 -8.24 11.07
CA VAL A 138 -9.64 -9.65 10.76
C VAL A 138 -8.21 -10.03 11.13
N HIS A 139 -7.99 -11.14 11.83
CA HIS A 139 -6.65 -11.63 12.19
C HIS A 139 -5.75 -11.76 10.95
N TRP A 140 -5.06 -10.68 10.60
CA TRP A 140 -4.06 -10.65 9.56
C TRP A 140 -2.78 -11.20 10.18
N VAL A 141 -2.45 -12.43 9.79
CA VAL A 141 -1.11 -12.95 10.00
C VAL A 141 -0.29 -12.38 8.86
N ALA A 142 0.57 -11.40 9.15
CA ALA A 142 1.56 -10.95 8.19
C ALA A 142 2.27 -12.18 7.60
N PRO A 143 2.40 -12.32 6.27
CA PRO A 143 3.16 -13.42 5.72
C PRO A 143 4.58 -13.31 6.28
N ASP A 144 5.02 -14.34 7.01
CA ASP A 144 6.37 -14.44 7.53
C ASP A 144 7.35 -14.03 6.42
N ALA A 145 8.21 -13.05 6.71
CA ALA A 145 9.25 -12.51 5.82
C ALA A 145 10.30 -13.55 5.34
N ARG A 146 10.03 -14.85 5.52
CA ARG A 146 10.88 -15.99 5.18
C ARG A 146 10.45 -16.78 3.94
N ALA A 147 9.34 -16.44 3.30
CA ALA A 147 8.83 -17.20 2.15
C ALA A 147 9.04 -16.50 0.79
N ILE A 148 10.20 -15.89 0.55
CA ILE A 148 10.66 -15.61 -0.82
C ILE A 148 12.08 -16.18 -0.98
N SER A 149 12.21 -17.50 -0.81
CA SER A 149 13.33 -18.23 -1.43
C SER A 149 12.88 -18.62 -2.83
N GLY A 150 13.39 -17.87 -3.81
CA GLY A 150 13.22 -18.18 -5.21
C GLY A 150 13.70 -19.61 -5.54
N SER A 151 12.94 -20.27 -6.39
CA SER A 151 13.49 -21.36 -7.21
C SER A 151 13.42 -20.89 -8.66
N SER A 152 14.46 -20.18 -9.08
CA SER A 152 14.79 -20.02 -10.49
C SER A 152 15.94 -20.98 -10.85
N ALA A 153 15.74 -21.67 -11.97
CA ALA A 153 16.72 -22.30 -12.86
C ALA A 153 17.43 -23.61 -12.45
N GLY A 154 17.19 -24.62 -13.31
CA GLY A 154 17.98 -25.83 -13.53
C GLY A 154 17.07 -26.89 -14.18
N GLY A 155 16.90 -27.01 -15.49
CA GLY A 155 17.87 -26.84 -16.55
C GLY A 155 18.53 -28.18 -16.90
N GLY A 156 17.82 -29.02 -17.67
CA GLY A 156 18.44 -30.00 -18.57
C GLY A 156 18.68 -31.43 -18.06
N GLY A 157 18.33 -32.40 -18.91
CA GLY A 157 19.11 -33.64 -19.04
C GLY A 157 18.42 -34.97 -18.72
N GLN A 158 17.78 -35.55 -19.75
CA GLN A 158 17.96 -36.91 -20.26
C GLN A 158 18.10 -38.11 -19.28
N LEU A 159 17.30 -39.16 -19.45
CA LEU A 159 17.73 -40.48 -19.98
C LEU A 159 16.65 -41.56 -19.82
N LEU A 160 16.38 -42.22 -20.97
CA LEU A 160 15.89 -43.59 -21.23
C LEU A 160 14.49 -44.00 -20.75
#